data_AF-A0A7S0KTR7-F1
#
_entry.id   AF-A0A7S0KTR7-F1
#
_cell.length_a   1.000
_cell.length_b   1.000
_cell.length_c   1.000
_cell.angle_alpha   90.00
_cell.angle_beta   90.00
_cell.angle_gamma   90.00
#
_symmetry.space_group_name_H-M   'P 1'
#
loop_
_entity.id
_entity.type
_entity.pdbx_description
1 polymer ?
#
loop_
_entity_poly.entity_id
_entity_poly.type
_entity_poly.pdbx_seq_one_letter_code
_entity_poly.pdbx_strand_id
1 'polypeptide(L)'
;LAATVHVGDPTYYQGLQEECDADYDAVLFELITGEENLREGRAPESTREGARDDDGDEDEDDDDRNRRDPFLPQLAVALAPTPDARRLADTHFLVPQLDALDLCGDNWYVADMPKQELARLQAEAGEASRVVT
;
A
#
# COMPACT_ATOMS: atom_id res chain seq x y z
N LEU A 1 -9.65 8.01 -15.14
CA LEU A 1 -8.61 8.33 -14.14
C LEU A 1 -7.47 9.03 -14.85
N ALA A 2 -7.18 10.28 -14.48
CA ALA A 2 -5.91 10.90 -14.84
C ALA A 2 -4.97 10.67 -13.66
N ALA A 3 -3.92 9.87 -13.84
CA ALA A 3 -2.83 9.82 -12.88
C ALA A 3 -2.13 11.17 -12.94
N THR A 4 -2.25 11.98 -11.89
CA THR A 4 -1.50 13.23 -11.76
C THR A 4 -0.23 12.89 -11.00
N VAL A 5 0.94 13.18 -11.59
CA VAL A 5 2.19 13.10 -10.84
C VAL A 5 2.30 14.39 -10.04
N HIS A 6 2.25 14.27 -8.71
CA HIS A 6 2.43 15.39 -7.81
C HIS A 6 3.93 15.61 -7.63
N VAL A 7 4.43 16.76 -8.11
CA VAL A 7 5.79 17.23 -7.84
C VAL A 7 5.66 18.44 -6.91
N GLY A 8 6.22 18.32 -5.71
CA GLY A 8 6.14 19.33 -4.67
C GLY A 8 7.46 19.51 -3.92
N ASP A 9 7.53 20.58 -3.12
CA ASP A 9 8.61 20.77 -2.16
C ASP A 9 8.36 19.93 -0.89
N PRO A 10 9.30 19.87 0.08
CA PRO A 10 9.11 19.09 1.30
C PRO A 10 7.85 19.46 2.11
N THR A 11 7.45 20.73 2.11
CA THR A 11 6.26 21.21 2.84
C THR A 11 4.98 20.67 2.21
N TYR A 12 4.96 20.57 0.87
CA TYR A 12 3.84 19.97 0.15
C TYR A 12 3.60 18.52 0.57
N TYR A 13 4.66 17.70 0.64
CA TYR A 13 4.52 16.29 1.02
C TYR A 13 4.24 16.10 2.51
N GLN A 14 4.75 17.00 3.37
CA GLN A 14 4.36 17.01 4.78
C GLN A 14 2.86 17.27 4.93
N GLY A 15 2.31 18.27 4.22
CA GLY A 15 0.86 18.52 4.23
C GLY A 15 0.06 17.35 3.67
N LEU A 16 0.56 16.69 2.63
CA LEU A 16 -0.06 15.48 2.08
C LEU A 16 -0.10 14.34 3.11
N GLN A 17 1.00 14.10 3.84
CA GLN A 17 1.04 13.13 4.92
C GLN A 17 -0.02 13.44 5.98
N GLU A 18 -0.06 14.70 6.45
CA GLU A 18 -0.99 15.15 7.49
C GLU A 18 -2.46 14.96 7.06
N GLU A 19 -2.80 15.29 5.81
CA GLU A 19 -4.16 15.09 5.24
C GLU A 19 -4.51 13.59 5.12
N CYS A 20 -3.57 12.78 4.60
CA CYS A 20 -3.73 11.33 4.48
C CYS A 20 -3.94 10.66 5.84
N ASP A 21 -3.21 11.08 6.86
CA ASP A 21 -3.31 10.52 8.21
C ASP A 21 -4.58 10.97 8.95
N ALA A 22 -5.08 12.18 8.67
CA ALA A 22 -6.24 12.75 9.35
C ALA A 22 -7.58 12.36 8.74
N ASP A 23 -7.68 12.34 7.41
CA ASP A 23 -8.96 12.35 6.71
C ASP A 23 -9.30 11.03 6.00
N TYR A 24 -8.37 10.06 5.96
CA TYR A 24 -8.54 8.82 5.21
C TYR A 24 -8.38 7.55 6.08
N ASP A 25 -9.40 6.70 6.04
CA ASP A 25 -9.39 5.38 6.70
C ASP A 25 -8.40 4.39 6.02
N ALA A 26 -8.13 4.59 4.73
CA ALA A 26 -7.16 3.81 3.97
C ALA A 26 -6.49 4.63 2.87
N VAL A 27 -5.15 4.62 2.88
CA VAL A 27 -4.27 5.25 1.91
C VAL A 27 -3.51 4.14 1.17
N LEU A 28 -3.60 4.14 -0.16
CA LEU A 28 -2.97 3.12 -0.99
C LEU A 28 -1.72 3.70 -1.65
N PHE A 29 -0.62 2.95 -1.61
CA PHE A 29 0.59 3.29 -2.34
C PHE A 29 1.17 2.09 -3.08
N GLU A 30 1.81 2.37 -4.20
CA GLU A 30 2.45 1.37 -5.06
C GLU A 30 3.90 1.15 -4.61
N LEU A 31 4.26 -0.10 -4.36
CA LEU A 31 5.60 -0.50 -3.98
C LEU A 31 5.78 -2.01 -4.16
N ILE A 32 6.69 -2.39 -5.05
CA ILE A 32 7.16 -3.77 -5.12
C ILE A 32 8.30 -3.95 -4.12
N THR A 33 8.04 -4.72 -3.07
CA THR A 33 9.04 -5.10 -2.06
C THR A 33 8.95 -6.58 -1.73
N GLY A 34 9.96 -7.11 -1.03
CA GLY A 34 9.94 -8.48 -0.54
C GLY A 34 8.90 -8.70 0.55
N GLU A 35 8.26 -9.87 0.56
CA GLU A 35 7.30 -10.30 1.60
C GLU A 35 7.83 -10.11 3.03
N GLU A 36 9.15 -10.23 3.23
CA GLU A 36 9.80 -10.02 4.53
C GLU A 36 9.65 -8.60 5.08
N ASN A 37 9.33 -7.62 4.24
CA ASN A 37 9.10 -6.23 4.62
C ASN A 37 7.62 -5.92 4.87
N LEU A 38 6.73 -6.90 4.69
CA LEU A 38 5.29 -6.75 4.78
C LEU A 38 4.74 -7.39 6.06
N ARG A 39 3.64 -6.83 6.55
CA ARG A 39 2.78 -7.41 7.58
C ARG A 39 1.35 -7.51 7.06
N GLU A 40 0.57 -8.43 7.62
CA GLU A 40 -0.87 -8.50 7.36
C GLU A 40 -1.52 -7.17 7.74
N GLY A 41 -2.30 -6.60 6.81
CA GLY A 41 -3.10 -5.41 7.09
C GLY A 41 -4.44 -5.78 7.72
N ARG A 42 -4.97 -4.86 8.50
CA ARG A 42 -6.33 -4.94 9.04
C ARG A 42 -7.23 -4.01 8.21
N ALA A 43 -8.40 -4.49 7.82
CA ALA A 43 -9.38 -3.61 7.19
C ALA A 43 -9.75 -2.45 8.14
N PRO A 44 -9.90 -1.21 7.63
CA PRO A 44 -10.38 -0.10 8.44
C PRO A 44 -11.74 -0.43 9.05
N GLU A 45 -11.99 0.04 10.27
CA GLU A 45 -13.29 -0.14 10.90
C GLU A 45 -14.33 0.63 10.11
N SER A 46 -15.38 -0.03 9.66
CA SER A 46 -16.45 0.66 8.95
C SER A 46 -17.14 1.61 9.93
N THR A 47 -17.03 2.91 9.72
CA THR A 47 -17.80 3.96 10.43
C THR A 47 -19.29 3.96 10.04
N ARG A 48 -19.88 2.78 9.79
CA ARG A 48 -21.33 2.62 9.71
C ARG A 48 -21.93 2.64 11.12
N GLU A 49 -21.78 3.75 11.82
CA GLU A 49 -22.73 4.11 12.86
C GLU A 49 -24.01 4.58 12.16
N GLY A 50 -24.99 3.68 12.03
CA GLY A 50 -26.37 4.08 11.70
C GLY A 50 -26.98 3.47 10.45
N ALA A 51 -27.15 2.14 10.43
CA ALA A 51 -28.38 1.56 9.90
C ALA A 51 -28.99 0.73 11.04
N ARG A 52 -29.93 1.33 11.76
CA ARG A 52 -30.75 0.62 12.75
C ARG A 52 -31.57 -0.42 12.00
N ASP A 53 -31.48 -1.66 12.48
CA ASP A 53 -32.50 -2.71 12.53
C ASP A 53 -33.71 -2.55 11.59
N ASP A 54 -33.81 -3.44 10.60
CA ASP A 54 -35.09 -3.91 10.08
C ASP A 54 -35.00 -5.43 9.90
N ASP A 55 -35.89 -6.12 10.59
CA ASP A 55 -35.98 -7.57 10.80
C ASP A 55 -35.97 -8.40 9.51
N GLY A 56 -35.22 -9.49 9.51
CA GLY A 56 -35.30 -10.53 8.49
C GLY A 56 -34.39 -11.72 8.79
N ASP A 57 -34.92 -12.70 9.50
CA ASP A 57 -34.39 -14.06 9.63
C ASP A 57 -33.90 -14.59 8.28
N GLU A 58 -32.62 -14.93 8.13
CA GLU A 58 -32.17 -16.10 7.38
C GLU A 58 -30.92 -16.68 8.08
N ASP A 59 -31.08 -17.91 8.56
CA ASP A 59 -30.02 -18.77 9.07
C ASP A 59 -28.97 -19.02 7.97
N GLU A 60 -27.96 -18.16 7.87
CA GLU A 60 -26.78 -18.41 7.02
C GLU A 60 -25.56 -18.73 7.88
N ASP A 61 -25.23 -20.03 7.87
CA ASP A 61 -23.99 -20.69 8.29
C ASP A 61 -22.90 -19.79 8.92
N ASP A 62 -22.79 -19.88 10.25
CA ASP A 62 -21.85 -19.12 11.11
C ASP A 62 -20.35 -19.49 10.92
N ASP A 63 -20.01 -20.26 9.89
CA ASP A 63 -18.65 -20.79 9.62
C ASP A 63 -17.87 -19.98 8.56
N ASP A 64 -18.53 -19.09 7.80
CA ASP A 64 -17.88 -18.27 6.75
C ASP A 64 -17.34 -16.92 7.27
N ARG A 65 -17.76 -16.48 8.47
CA ARG A 65 -17.28 -15.23 9.09
C ARG A 65 -15.78 -15.25 9.45
N ASN A 66 -15.18 -16.44 9.45
CA ASN A 66 -13.77 -16.65 9.81
C ASN A 66 -12.84 -16.74 8.59
N ARG A 67 -13.38 -16.62 7.37
CA ARG A 67 -12.62 -16.59 6.10
C ARG A 67 -12.59 -15.20 5.49
N ARG A 68 -12.41 -14.16 6.32
CA ARG A 68 -12.08 -12.85 5.77
C ARG A 68 -10.71 -12.97 5.10
N ASP A 69 -10.69 -12.87 3.78
CA ASP A 69 -9.45 -12.68 3.04
C ASP A 69 -8.65 -11.56 3.73
N PRO A 70 -7.33 -11.75 3.93
CA PRO A 70 -6.51 -10.73 4.55
C PRO A 70 -6.64 -9.43 3.75
N PHE A 71 -6.77 -8.31 4.47
CA PHE A 71 -6.79 -7.00 3.83
C PHE A 71 -5.43 -6.72 3.18
N LEU A 72 -5.33 -5.63 2.39
CA LEU A 72 -4.07 -5.26 1.73
C LEU A 72 -2.92 -5.20 2.76
N PRO A 73 -1.71 -5.67 2.42
CA PRO A 73 -0.59 -5.68 3.34
C PRO A 73 -0.08 -4.27 3.63
N GLN A 74 0.64 -4.13 4.74
CA GLN A 74 1.28 -2.87 5.13
C GLN A 74 2.79 -3.07 5.21
N LEU A 75 3.55 -1.98 5.13
CA LEU A 75 4.97 -2.04 5.44
C LEU A 75 5.15 -2.33 6.94
N ALA A 76 5.95 -3.35 7.24
CA ALA A 76 6.35 -3.69 8.59
C ALA A 76 7.59 -2.90 9.04
N VAL A 77 8.38 -2.41 8.08
CA VAL A 77 9.65 -1.71 8.32
C VAL A 77 9.80 -0.53 7.36
N ALA A 78 10.40 0.54 7.86
CA ALA A 78 10.80 1.65 7.02
C ALA A 78 11.93 1.22 6.08
N LEU A 79 11.73 1.40 4.78
CA LEU A 79 12.71 1.04 3.76
C LEU A 79 13.56 2.26 3.41
N ALA A 80 14.88 2.08 3.42
CA ALA A 80 15.79 3.10 2.91
C ALA A 80 15.89 2.98 1.37
N PRO A 81 15.86 4.10 0.63
CA PRO A 81 16.11 4.07 -0.80
C PRO A 81 17.51 3.54 -1.09
N THR A 82 17.64 2.76 -2.17
CA THR A 82 18.95 2.40 -2.68
C THR A 82 19.70 3.66 -3.15
N PRO A 83 21.05 3.63 -3.22
CA PRO A 83 21.82 4.74 -3.76
C PRO A 83 21.37 5.14 -5.17
N ASP A 84 20.91 4.19 -5.97
CA ASP A 84 20.46 4.42 -7.34
C ASP A 84 19.09 5.10 -7.37
N ALA A 85 18.14 4.63 -6.55
CA ALA A 85 16.85 5.30 -6.37
C ALA A 85 17.02 6.73 -5.86
N ARG A 86 17.94 6.96 -4.92
CA ARG A 86 18.28 8.30 -4.43
C ARG A 86 18.82 9.21 -5.53
N ARG A 87 19.75 8.73 -6.36
CA ARG A 87 20.30 9.51 -7.50
C ARG A 87 19.23 9.80 -8.55
N LEU A 88 18.34 8.85 -8.80
CA LEU A 88 17.22 9.04 -9.73
C LEU A 88 16.27 10.12 -9.20
N ALA A 89 15.92 10.06 -7.91
CA ALA A 89 15.09 11.07 -7.26
C ALA A 89 15.72 12.47 -7.32
N ASP A 90 17.03 12.59 -7.07
CA ASP A 90 17.77 13.85 -7.19
C ASP A 90 17.72 14.41 -8.61
N THR A 91 17.97 13.56 -9.61
CA THR A 91 17.96 13.93 -11.03
C THR A 91 16.59 14.45 -11.49
N HIS A 92 15.51 13.94 -10.89
CA HIS A 92 14.14 14.23 -11.30
C HIS A 92 13.38 15.11 -10.29
N PHE A 93 14.06 15.72 -9.32
CA PHE A 93 13.46 16.58 -8.30
C PHE A 93 12.38 15.88 -7.44
N LEU A 94 12.52 14.58 -7.23
CA LEU A 94 11.62 13.73 -6.42
C LEU A 94 12.18 13.43 -5.02
N VAL A 95 13.32 14.02 -4.64
CA VAL A 95 13.88 13.86 -3.29
C VAL A 95 12.87 14.22 -2.19
N PRO A 96 12.08 15.30 -2.29
CA PRO A 96 11.08 15.61 -1.28
C PRO A 96 10.05 14.49 -1.10
N GLN A 97 9.58 13.88 -2.20
CA GLN A 97 8.66 12.74 -2.15
C GLN A 97 9.27 11.55 -1.41
N LEU A 98 10.55 11.30 -1.68
CA LEU A 98 11.27 10.16 -1.14
C LEU A 98 11.55 10.29 0.37
N ASP A 99 11.73 11.52 0.87
CA ASP A 99 12.13 11.77 2.26
C ASP A 99 10.98 12.14 3.19
N ALA A 100 9.87 12.67 2.66
CA ALA A 100 8.84 13.29 3.49
C ALA A 100 7.66 12.38 3.87
N LEU A 101 7.43 11.29 3.14
CA LEU A 101 6.30 10.39 3.39
C LEU A 101 6.71 9.22 4.31
N ASP A 102 5.95 9.02 5.39
CA ASP A 102 6.03 7.82 6.22
C ASP A 102 4.97 6.80 5.76
N LEU A 103 5.44 5.81 5.01
CA LEU A 103 4.61 4.76 4.44
C LEU A 103 4.30 3.62 5.42
N CYS A 104 4.79 3.69 6.66
CA CYS A 104 4.57 2.67 7.69
C CYS A 104 3.35 2.95 8.58
N GLY A 105 2.60 4.02 8.31
CA GLY A 105 1.39 4.38 9.05
C GLY A 105 0.31 3.29 9.05
N ASP A 106 -0.52 3.26 10.09
CA ASP A 106 -1.50 2.18 10.30
C ASP A 106 -2.67 2.18 9.30
N ASN A 107 -2.90 3.28 8.58
CA ASN A 107 -3.86 3.39 7.49
C ASN A 107 -3.20 3.34 6.10
N TRP A 108 -1.90 3.08 5.99
CA TRP A 108 -1.17 3.00 4.72
C TRP A 108 -1.03 1.54 4.27
N TYR A 109 -1.38 1.25 3.03
CA TYR A 109 -1.43 -0.10 2.48
C TYR A 109 -0.72 -0.19 1.14
N VAL A 110 0.02 -1.28 0.95
CA VAL A 110 0.71 -1.60 -0.31
C VAL A 110 -0.32 -2.17 -1.28
N ALA A 111 -0.57 -1.44 -2.37
CA ALA A 111 -1.52 -1.83 -3.40
C ALA A 111 -0.95 -2.88 -4.38
N ASP A 112 0.37 -2.95 -4.49
CA ASP A 112 1.06 -3.91 -5.34
C ASP A 112 1.20 -5.28 -4.69
N MET A 113 1.39 -6.29 -5.55
CA MET A 113 1.77 -7.62 -5.10
C MET A 113 3.24 -7.67 -4.64
N PRO A 114 3.59 -8.60 -3.74
CA PRO A 114 4.98 -8.80 -3.33
C PRO A 114 5.89 -9.18 -4.50
N LYS A 115 7.18 -8.87 -4.36
CA LYS A 115 8.21 -9.17 -5.37
C LYS A 115 8.26 -10.65 -5.75
N GLN A 116 8.08 -11.53 -4.78
CA GLN A 116 8.10 -12.98 -4.96
C GLN A 116 6.93 -13.44 -5.86
N GLU A 117 5.73 -12.91 -5.60
CA GLU A 117 4.54 -13.18 -6.40
C GLU A 117 4.71 -12.62 -7.84
N LEU A 118 5.22 -11.40 -7.97
CA LEU A 118 5.52 -10.82 -9.28
C LEU A 118 6.50 -11.70 -10.07
N ALA A 119 7.58 -12.16 -9.44
CA ALA A 119 8.57 -13.03 -10.07
C ALA A 119 7.97 -14.38 -10.49
N ARG A 120 7.04 -14.94 -9.69
CA ARG A 120 6.30 -16.15 -10.04
C ARG A 120 5.47 -15.94 -11.31
N LEU A 121 4.69 -14.86 -11.38
CA LEU A 121 3.84 -14.55 -12.52
C LEU A 121 4.65 -14.28 -13.80
N GLN A 122 5.79 -13.60 -13.69
CA GLN A 122 6.71 -13.40 -14.82
C GLN A 122 7.24 -14.74 -15.36
N ALA A 123 7.62 -15.66 -14.47
CA ALA A 123 8.08 -16.99 -14.87
C ALA A 123 6.96 -17.81 -15.55
N GLU A 124 5.74 -17.77 -15.02
CA GLU A 124 4.57 -18.42 -15.60
C GLU A 124 4.19 -17.85 -16.98
N ALA A 125 4.39 -16.55 -17.18
CA ALA A 125 4.22 -15.87 -18.47
C ALA A 125 5.35 -16.18 -19.48
N GLY A 126 6.40 -16.90 -19.08
CA GLY A 126 7.57 -17.19 -19.92
C GLY A 126 8.52 -16.00 -20.08
N GLU A 127 8.40 -14.98 -19.23
CA GLU A 127 9.32 -13.85 -19.17
C GLU A 127 10.61 -14.30 -18.45
N ALA A 128 11.54 -14.86 -19.21
CA ALA A 128 12.83 -15.26 -18.65
C ALA A 128 13.58 -14.02 -18.13
N SER A 129 13.80 -13.95 -16.81
CA SER A 129 14.69 -12.97 -16.18
C SER A 129 16.06 -13.06 -16.85
N ARG A 130 16.35 -12.11 -17.74
CA ARG A 130 17.63 -12.00 -18.41
C ARG A 130 18.62 -11.52 -17.36
N VAL A 131 19.29 -12.47 -16.70
CA VAL A 131 20.44 -12.19 -15.83
C VAL A 131 21.48 -11.50 -16.73
N VAL A 132 21.63 -10.19 -16.55
CA VAL A 132 22.72 -9.44 -17.17
C VAL A 132 23.97 -9.83 -16.38
N THR A 133 24.75 -10.75 -16.96
CA THR A 133 26.09 -11.15 -16.52
C THR A 133 27.11 -10.06 -16.78
#